data_AF-A0A7S4NZH6-F1
#
_entry.id   AF-A0A7S4NZH6-F1
#
_cell.length_a   1.000
_cell.length_b   1.000
_cell.length_c   1.000
_cell.angle_alpha   90.00
_cell.angle_beta   90.00
_cell.angle_gamma   90.00
#
_symmetry.space_group_name_H-M   'P 1'
#
loop_
_entity.id
_entity.type
_entity.pdbx_description
1 polymer ?
#
loop_
_entity_poly.entity_id
_entity_poly.type
_entity_poly.pdbx_seq_one_letter_code
_entity_poly.pdbx_strand_id
1 'polypeptide(L)'
;FAQNRKRLPPFFFLLNFFFFFLCPTPSIMATRSAVLSLYKQCLRSSLQFHSYNFRNYALRRSQERFREHAQETNPERIQELLDVGRKEVGLIKRQTTINRFYAADELVIEDPTHAPPLPWMNRV
;
A
#
# COMPACT_ATOMS: atom_id res chain seq x y z
N PHE A 1 -44.11 20.33 14.68
CA PHE A 1 -43.98 19.84 13.29
C PHE A 1 -42.80 18.86 13.20
N ALA A 2 -42.79 17.76 13.94
CA ALA A 2 -43.41 16.47 13.59
C ALA A 2 -42.95 15.92 12.23
N GLN A 3 -41.71 15.44 12.18
CA GLN A 3 -41.29 14.13 11.69
C GLN A 3 -42.16 13.48 10.58
N ASN A 4 -41.79 13.71 9.32
CA ASN A 4 -42.33 13.00 8.16
C ASN A 4 -41.63 11.64 8.02
N ARG A 5 -42.10 10.65 8.79
CA ARG A 5 -41.90 9.23 8.48
C ARG A 5 -43.11 8.71 7.68
N LYS A 6 -42.81 7.78 6.77
CA LYS A 6 -43.68 6.73 6.20
C LYS A 6 -44.39 7.04 4.87
N ARG A 7 -43.81 6.51 3.79
CA ARG A 7 -44.54 5.65 2.84
C ARG A 7 -43.65 4.47 2.44
N LEU A 8 -43.89 3.32 3.06
CA LEU A 8 -43.54 1.99 2.55
C LEU A 8 -44.82 1.39 1.98
N PRO A 9 -44.79 0.72 0.81
CA PRO A 9 -45.75 -0.32 0.50
C PRO A 9 -45.27 -1.70 0.99
N PRO A 10 -46.20 -2.65 1.20
CA PRO A 10 -46.08 -3.72 2.19
C PRO A 10 -46.00 -5.14 1.55
N PHE A 11 -45.55 -6.13 2.33
CA PHE A 11 -45.51 -7.59 2.02
C PHE A 11 -44.46 -7.95 0.95
N PHE A 12 -43.39 -8.73 1.23
CA PHE A 12 -43.34 -10.15 1.59
C PHE A 12 -42.13 -10.40 2.53
N PHE A 13 -42.31 -10.81 3.79
CA PHE A 13 -42.47 -12.18 4.28
C PHE A 13 -41.34 -13.17 3.88
N LEU A 14 -40.48 -13.45 4.87
CA LEU A 14 -39.91 -14.75 5.24
C LEU A 14 -39.30 -15.63 4.12
N LEU A 15 -37.99 -15.51 3.93
CA LEU A 15 -37.02 -16.60 4.13
C LEU A 15 -35.61 -16.04 3.81
N ASN A 16 -34.82 -15.77 4.85
CA ASN A 16 -33.37 -15.94 4.89
C ASN A 16 -32.88 -15.52 6.29
N PHE A 17 -33.52 -16.09 7.32
CA PHE A 17 -33.03 -16.13 8.70
C PHE A 17 -32.19 -17.41 8.91
N PHE A 18 -31.42 -17.84 7.90
CA PHE A 18 -30.58 -19.03 8.04
C PHE A 18 -29.38 -19.03 7.08
N PHE A 19 -28.58 -17.96 7.08
CA PHE A 19 -27.19 -18.06 6.66
C PHE A 19 -26.29 -17.20 7.57
N PHE A 20 -26.44 -17.43 8.87
CA PHE A 20 -25.56 -16.92 9.92
C PHE A 20 -24.45 -17.94 10.30
N PHE A 21 -24.23 -18.99 9.50
CA PHE A 21 -23.29 -20.07 9.84
C PHE A 21 -22.60 -20.65 8.60
N LEU A 22 -21.74 -19.87 7.93
CA LEU A 22 -20.52 -20.38 7.28
C LEU A 22 -19.63 -19.23 6.77
N CYS A 23 -19.22 -18.31 7.65
CA CYS A 23 -17.99 -17.59 7.35
C CYS A 23 -16.85 -18.46 7.91
N PRO A 24 -15.96 -19.02 7.07
CA PRO A 24 -14.76 -19.65 7.59
C PRO A 24 -14.01 -18.57 8.37
N THR A 25 -13.73 -18.83 9.64
CA THR A 25 -12.78 -18.03 10.39
C THR A 25 -11.50 -17.93 9.55
N PRO A 26 -10.91 -16.73 9.34
CA PRO A 26 -9.63 -16.66 8.67
C PRO A 26 -8.62 -17.42 9.53
N SER A 27 -8.22 -18.59 9.05
CA SER A 27 -7.21 -19.43 9.65
C SER A 27 -5.94 -18.60 9.89
N ILE A 28 -5.63 -18.36 11.15
CA ILE A 28 -4.49 -17.59 11.69
C ILE A 28 -3.11 -18.18 11.29
N MET A 29 -3.10 -19.24 10.46
CA MET A 29 -1.91 -20.01 10.10
C MET A 29 -1.16 -19.50 8.85
N ALA A 30 -1.74 -18.53 8.11
CA ALA A 30 -1.16 -17.98 6.87
C ALA A 30 -0.59 -16.55 6.99
N THR A 31 -0.50 -16.00 8.20
CA THR A 31 -0.23 -14.56 8.41
C THR A 31 1.21 -14.17 8.07
N ARG A 32 2.21 -14.93 8.53
CA ARG A 32 3.63 -14.56 8.32
C ARG A 32 4.04 -14.58 6.85
N SER A 33 3.63 -15.62 6.11
CA SER A 33 3.92 -15.73 4.68
C SER A 33 3.21 -14.66 3.86
N ALA A 34 1.95 -14.34 4.21
CA ALA A 34 1.20 -13.26 3.60
C ALA A 34 1.85 -11.89 3.82
N VAL A 35 2.26 -11.57 5.06
CA VAL A 35 2.97 -10.33 5.41
C VAL A 35 4.27 -10.21 4.61
N LEU A 36 5.08 -11.27 4.56
CA LEU A 36 6.35 -11.26 3.80
C LEU A 36 6.14 -11.12 2.29
N SER A 37 5.10 -11.77 1.75
CA SER A 37 4.72 -11.64 0.34
C SER A 37 4.32 -10.19 0.03
N LEU A 38 3.46 -9.60 0.87
CA LEU A 38 3.01 -8.22 0.71
C LEU A 38 4.17 -7.23 0.84
N TYR A 39 5.05 -7.42 1.82
CA TYR A 39 6.26 -6.61 1.99
C TYR A 39 7.12 -6.60 0.72
N LYS A 40 7.41 -7.78 0.17
CA LYS A 40 8.17 -7.91 -1.09
C LYS A 40 7.45 -7.24 -2.26
N GLN A 41 6.12 -7.32 -2.33
CA GLN A 41 5.33 -6.64 -3.37
C GLN A 41 5.41 -5.12 -3.26
N CYS A 42 5.33 -4.56 -2.04
CA CYS A 42 5.53 -3.13 -1.80
C CYS A 42 6.92 -2.70 -2.27
N LEU A 43 7.98 -3.39 -1.83
CA LEU A 43 9.35 -3.04 -2.22
C LEU A 43 9.56 -3.12 -3.74
N ARG A 44 9.08 -4.18 -4.39
CA ARG A 44 9.18 -4.34 -5.85
C ARG A 44 8.44 -3.25 -6.60
N SER A 45 7.25 -2.88 -6.14
CA SER A 45 6.47 -1.81 -6.78
C SER A 45 7.14 -0.44 -6.58
N SER A 46 7.70 -0.18 -5.40
CA SER A 46 8.46 1.04 -5.11
C SER A 46 9.73 1.18 -5.94
N LEU A 47 10.39 0.07 -6.31
CA LEU A 47 11.56 0.11 -7.19
C LEU A 47 11.24 0.50 -8.63
N GLN A 48 9.99 0.40 -9.05
CA GLN A 48 9.58 0.72 -10.43
C GLN A 48 9.46 2.23 -10.69
N PHE A 49 9.53 3.08 -9.65
CA PHE A 49 9.56 4.54 -9.84
C PHE A 49 10.79 4.96 -10.66
N HIS A 50 10.56 5.81 -11.65
CA HIS A 50 11.61 6.34 -12.53
C HIS A 50 12.54 7.26 -11.73
N SER A 51 11.98 8.30 -11.11
CA SER A 51 12.77 9.24 -10.31
C SER A 51 13.27 8.61 -9.01
N TYR A 52 14.54 8.90 -8.72
CA TYR A 52 15.26 8.49 -7.52
C TYR A 52 14.55 8.92 -6.25
N ASN A 53 14.03 10.14 -6.19
CA ASN A 53 13.38 10.67 -4.98
C ASN A 53 12.13 9.88 -4.60
N PHE A 54 11.27 9.58 -5.58
CA PHE A 54 10.07 8.78 -5.33
C PHE A 54 10.39 7.34 -4.99
N ARG A 55 11.38 6.74 -5.67
CA ARG A 55 11.86 5.39 -5.38
C ARG A 55 12.34 5.25 -3.94
N ASN A 56 13.23 6.15 -3.50
CA ASN A 56 13.76 6.12 -2.13
C ASN A 56 12.71 6.45 -1.08
N TYR A 57 11.84 7.44 -1.33
CA TYR A 57 10.75 7.76 -0.43
C TYR A 57 9.81 6.56 -0.25
N ALA A 58 9.37 5.94 -1.35
CA ALA A 58 8.44 4.83 -1.31
C ALA A 58 9.06 3.58 -0.64
N LEU A 59 10.34 3.31 -0.87
CA LEU A 59 11.09 2.25 -0.17
C LEU A 59 11.16 2.51 1.33
N ARG A 60 11.64 3.69 1.73
CA ARG A 60 11.77 4.07 3.13
C ARG A 60 10.41 4.02 3.84
N ARG A 61 9.38 4.64 3.25
CA ARG A 61 8.04 4.69 3.84
C ARG A 61 7.42 3.31 3.97
N SER A 62 7.63 2.43 2.98
CA SER A 62 7.20 1.03 3.08
C SER A 62 7.92 0.34 4.25
N GLN A 63 9.24 0.45 4.35
CA GLN A 63 9.99 -0.17 5.45
C GLN A 63 9.56 0.36 6.83
N GLU A 64 9.39 1.67 6.97
CA GLU A 64 8.91 2.31 8.20
C GLU A 64 7.55 1.75 8.62
N ARG A 65 6.56 1.71 7.72
CA ARG A 65 5.22 1.15 8.01
C ARG A 65 5.27 -0.29 8.53
N PHE A 66 6.10 -1.15 7.93
CA PHE A 66 6.22 -2.53 8.39
C PHE A 66 6.97 -2.65 9.73
N ARG A 67 7.92 -1.74 10.02
CA ARG A 67 8.60 -1.67 11.31
C ARG A 67 7.69 -1.14 12.42
N GLU A 68 6.90 -0.10 12.14
CA GLU A 68 5.91 0.49 13.04
C GLU A 68 4.93 -0.56 13.58
N HIS A 69 4.52 -1.52 12.74
CA HIS A 69 3.56 -2.56 13.10
C HIS A 69 4.17 -3.96 13.31
N ALA A 70 5.49 -4.07 13.45
CA ALA A 70 6.18 -5.36 13.55
C ALA A 70 5.83 -6.15 14.84
N GLN A 71 5.43 -5.45 15.90
CA GLN A 71 5.08 -6.04 17.20
C GLN A 71 3.56 -6.17 17.42
N GLU A 72 2.76 -5.88 16.39
CA GLU A 72 1.30 -6.03 16.49
C GLU A 72 0.95 -7.50 16.66
N THR A 73 0.15 -7.79 17.69
CA THR A 73 -0.23 -9.16 18.06
C THR A 73 -1.71 -9.42 17.84
N ASN A 74 -2.53 -8.37 17.73
CA ASN A 74 -3.97 -8.51 17.53
C ASN A 74 -4.27 -9.03 16.10
N PRO A 75 -4.89 -10.21 15.95
CA PRO A 75 -5.14 -10.81 14.63
C PRO A 75 -6.08 -9.99 13.74
N GLU A 76 -7.09 -9.33 14.33
CA GLU A 76 -8.01 -8.47 13.57
C GLU A 76 -7.26 -7.27 13.01
N ARG A 77 -6.41 -6.65 13.84
CA ARG A 77 -5.60 -5.51 13.43
C ARG A 77 -4.58 -5.87 12.35
N ILE A 78 -3.96 -7.04 12.44
CA ILE A 78 -3.05 -7.53 11.41
C ILE A 78 -3.78 -7.69 10.07
N GLN A 79 -5.00 -8.23 10.09
CA GLN A 79 -5.81 -8.39 8.88
C GLN A 79 -6.15 -7.03 8.25
N GLU A 80 -6.58 -6.05 9.06
CA GLU A 80 -6.81 -4.68 8.58
C GLU A 80 -5.56 -4.07 7.94
N LEU A 81 -4.39 -4.23 8.57
CA LEU A 81 -3.12 -3.72 8.07
C LEU A 81 -2.73 -4.39 6.74
N LEU A 82 -2.96 -5.69 6.60
CA LEU A 82 -2.76 -6.42 5.35
C LEU A 82 -3.65 -5.85 4.24
N ASP A 83 -4.91 -5.56 4.53
CA ASP A 83 -5.85 -5.02 3.55
C ASP A 83 -5.50 -3.58 3.15
N VAL A 84 -5.03 -2.77 4.09
CA VAL A 84 -4.46 -1.45 3.79
C VAL A 84 -3.22 -1.59 2.90
N GLY A 85 -2.29 -2.48 3.24
CA GLY A 85 -1.08 -2.69 2.44
C GLY A 85 -1.38 -3.17 1.01
N ARG A 86 -2.39 -4.03 0.81
CA ARG A 86 -2.84 -4.42 -0.54
C ARG A 86 -3.33 -3.22 -1.36
N LYS A 87 -4.07 -2.30 -0.73
CA LYS A 87 -4.52 -1.05 -1.39
C LYS A 87 -3.33 -0.15 -1.73
N GLU A 88 -2.34 -0.09 -0.85
CA GLU A 88 -1.11 0.69 -1.07
C GLU A 88 -0.28 0.16 -2.23
N VAL A 89 -0.15 -1.15 -2.40
CA VAL A 89 0.49 -1.74 -3.60
C VAL A 89 -0.20 -1.25 -4.88
N GLY A 90 -1.54 -1.19 -4.88
CA GLY A 90 -2.31 -0.64 -6.00
C GLY A 90 -2.05 0.85 -6.25
N LEU A 91 -1.93 1.65 -5.19
CA LEU A 91 -1.59 3.07 -5.27
C LEU A 91 -0.19 3.29 -5.82
N ILE A 92 0.81 2.56 -5.31
CA ILE A 92 2.20 2.66 -5.76
C ILE A 92 2.27 2.38 -7.26
N LYS A 93 1.67 1.28 -7.74
CA LYS A 93 1.67 0.94 -9.18
C LYS A 93 1.05 2.01 -10.07
N ARG A 94 -0.08 2.60 -9.64
CA ARG A 94 -0.69 3.73 -10.36
C ARG A 94 0.23 4.93 -10.39
N GLN A 95 0.82 5.27 -9.25
CA GLN A 95 1.70 6.41 -9.13
C GLN A 95 2.99 6.24 -9.94
N THR A 96 3.52 5.01 -10.01
CA THR A 96 4.65 4.68 -10.87
C THR A 96 4.32 4.90 -12.34
N THR A 97 3.11 4.50 -12.75
CA THR A 97 2.66 4.66 -14.14
C THR A 97 2.54 6.14 -14.51
N ILE A 98 1.95 6.94 -13.62
CA ILE A 98 1.89 8.40 -13.74
C ILE A 98 3.29 9.01 -13.78
N ASN A 99 4.15 8.61 -12.85
CA ASN A 99 5.53 9.10 -12.77
C ASN A 99 6.29 8.84 -14.06
N ARG A 100 6.05 7.71 -14.74
CA ARG A 100 6.65 7.41 -16.05
C ARG A 100 6.10 8.30 -17.18
N PHE A 101 4.83 8.69 -17.14
CA PHE A 101 4.27 9.61 -18.15
C PHE A 101 4.81 11.04 -18.02
N TYR A 102 5.13 11.46 -16.80
CA TYR A 102 5.72 12.77 -16.49
C TYR A 102 7.22 12.71 -16.20
N ALA A 103 7.87 11.60 -16.54
CA ALA A 103 9.33 11.53 -16.52
C ALA A 103 9.84 12.39 -17.68
N ALA A 104 10.07 13.67 -17.41
CA ALA A 104 10.94 14.50 -18.22
C ALA A 104 12.40 14.01 -18.09
N ASP A 105 13.32 14.65 -18.82
CA ASP A 105 14.76 14.32 -18.77
C ASP A 105 15.25 14.16 -17.32
N GLU A 106 16.09 13.14 -17.14
CA GLU A 106 16.67 12.72 -15.86
C GLU A 106 17.23 13.94 -15.09
N LEU A 107 16.95 14.02 -13.79
CA LEU A 107 17.45 15.15 -12.99
C LEU A 107 18.99 15.15 -13.02
N VAL A 108 19.64 16.32 -12.99
CA VAL A 108 21.11 16.43 -12.93
C VAL A 108 21.74 15.60 -11.79
N ILE A 109 20.97 15.31 -10.74
CA ILE A 109 21.40 14.50 -9.59
C ILE A 109 21.31 12.98 -9.84
N GLU A 110 20.65 12.59 -10.92
CA GLU A 110 20.43 11.20 -11.34
C GLU A 110 21.43 10.79 -12.43
N ASP A 111 22.04 11.75 -13.15
CA ASP A 111 23.11 11.50 -14.12
C ASP A 111 24.50 11.46 -13.44
N PRO A 112 25.14 10.28 -13.31
CA PRO A 112 26.48 10.17 -12.76
C PRO A 112 27.56 10.79 -13.67
N THR A 113 27.24 11.06 -14.94
CA THR A 113 28.20 11.62 -15.91
C THR A 113 28.29 13.14 -15.89
N HIS A 114 27.31 13.83 -15.30
CA HIS A 114 27.31 15.29 -15.21
C HIS A 114 27.80 15.84 -13.85
N ALA A 115 28.22 15.00 -12.90
CA ALA A 115 28.82 15.48 -11.66
C ALA A 115 30.16 16.16 -11.97
N PRO A 116 30.29 17.51 -11.85
CA PRO A 116 31.57 18.16 -12.04
C PRO A 116 32.54 17.62 -10.99
N PRO A 117 33.81 17.34 -11.36
CA PRO A 117 34.79 16.85 -10.40
C PRO A 117 34.87 17.81 -9.21
N LEU A 118 34.71 17.27 -7.99
CA LEU A 118 34.65 18.10 -6.79
C LEU A 118 35.99 18.86 -6.64
N PRO A 119 35.97 20.18 -6.39
CA PRO A 119 37.17 21.01 -6.37
C PRO A 119 38.27 20.54 -5.40
N TRP A 120 37.89 19.78 -4.37
CA TRP A 120 38.83 19.23 -3.38
C TRP A 120 39.52 17.92 -3.81
N MET A 121 39.03 17.25 -4.88
CA MET A 121 39.60 16.00 -5.39
C MET A 121 40.84 16.19 -6.28
N ASN A 122 41.22 17.44 -6.59
CA ASN A 122 42.40 17.78 -7.40
C ASN A 122 43.60 18.30 -6.58
N ARG A 123 43.74 17.86 -5.32
CA ARG A 123 44.97 18.08 -4.55
C ARG A 123 45.70 16.75 -4.36
N VAL A 124 46.50 16.39 -5.37
CA VAL A 124 47.73 15.61 -5.22
C VAL A 124 48.86 16.51 -5.67
#